data_AF-A0A2S5B7M2-F1
#
_entry.id   AF-A0A2S5B7M2-F1
#
_cell.length_a   1.000
_cell.length_b   1.000
_cell.length_c   1.000
_cell.angle_alpha   90.00
_cell.angle_beta   90.00
_cell.angle_gamma   90.00
#
_symmetry.space_group_name_H-M   'P 1'
#
loop_
_entity.id
_entity.type
_entity.pdbx_description
1 polymer ?
#
loop_
_entity_poly.entity_id
_entity_poly.type
_entity_poly.pdbx_seq_one_letter_code
_entity_poly.pdbx_strand_id
1 'polypeptide(L)' 'MGMSASFLGRLAPNLAMWGFAGAGALFVVGSAIPLFQNDILLKIPGVAAYYTDNTPDSDKPF' A
#
# COMPACT_ATOMS: atom_id res chain seq x y z
N MET A 1 -17.67 -12.97 -28.77
CA MET A 1 -16.74 -13.63 -27.83
C MET A 1 -17.10 -13.17 -26.43
N GLY A 2 -17.84 -13.99 -25.68
CA GLY A 2 -18.35 -13.61 -24.35
C GLY A 2 -17.37 -13.91 -23.22
N MET A 3 -17.56 -13.28 -22.07
CA MET A 3 -16.80 -13.59 -20.86
C MET A 3 -17.11 -15.02 -20.39
N SER A 4 -16.28 -15.98 -20.77
CA SER A 4 -16.36 -17.37 -20.29
C SER A 4 -15.44 -17.60 -19.10
N ALA A 5 -15.70 -18.64 -18.30
CA ALA A 5 -14.83 -19.03 -17.20
C ALA A 5 -13.39 -19.33 -17.67
N SER A 6 -13.24 -19.95 -18.85
CA SER A 6 -11.93 -20.21 -19.46
C SER A 6 -11.21 -18.95 -19.91
N PHE A 7 -11.94 -17.92 -20.37
CA PHE A 7 -11.39 -16.62 -20.72
C PHE A 7 -10.94 -15.86 -19.46
N LEU A 8 -11.76 -15.82 -18.41
CA LEU A 8 -11.39 -15.20 -17.13
C LEU A 8 -10.19 -15.90 -16.48
N GLY A 9 -10.12 -17.23 -16.53
CA GLY A 9 -8.98 -17.99 -16.04
C GLY A 9 -7.67 -17.64 -16.75
N ARG A 10 -7.73 -17.31 -18.04
CA ARG A 10 -6.56 -16.84 -18.81
C ARG A 10 -6.13 -15.42 -18.45
N LEU A 11 -7.07 -14.55 -18.08
CA LEU A 11 -6.78 -13.18 -17.67
C LEU A 11 -6.33 -13.06 -16.21
N ALA A 12 -6.73 -14.00 -15.35
CA ALA A 12 -6.46 -14.00 -13.92
C ALA A 12 -5.00 -13.66 -13.53
N PRO A 13 -3.95 -14.31 -14.09
CA PRO A 13 -2.58 -13.99 -13.71
C PRO A 13 -2.17 -12.55 -14.08
N ASN A 14 -2.58 -12.06 -15.25
CA ASN A 14 -2.29 -10.70 -15.68
C ASN A 14 -3.03 -9.67 -14.81
N LEU A 15 -4.30 -9.93 -14.50
CA LEU A 15 -5.07 -9.05 -13.62
C LEU A 15 -4.53 -9.04 -12.20
N ALA A 16 -4.05 -10.19 -11.68
CA ALA A 16 -3.40 -10.25 -10.39
C ALA A 16 -2.10 -9.41 -10.38
N MET A 17 -1.29 -9.49 -11.43
CA MET A 17 -0.09 -8.69 -11.57
C MET A 17 -0.41 -7.18 -11.64
N TRP A 18 -1.43 -6.78 -12.40
CA TRP A 18 -1.88 -5.39 -12.46
C TRP A 18 -2.45 -4.90 -11.12
N GLY A 19 -3.19 -5.74 -10.41
CA GLY A 19 -3.68 -5.45 -9.07
C GLY A 19 -2.55 -5.24 -8.09
N PHE A 20 -1.52 -6.10 -8.13
CA PHE A 20 -0.32 -5.96 -7.30
C PHE A 20 0.45 -4.67 -7.63
N ALA A 21 0.64 -4.36 -8.91
CA ALA A 21 1.29 -3.12 -9.34
C ALA A 21 0.49 -1.88 -8.91
N GLY A 22 -0.83 -1.90 -9.05
CA GLY A 22 -1.71 -0.82 -8.60
C GLY A 22 -1.67 -0.62 -7.09
N ALA A 23 -1.67 -1.70 -6.31
CA ALA A 23 -1.46 -1.64 -4.86
C ALA A 23 -0.09 -1.01 -4.54
N GLY A 24 0.99 -1.43 -5.21
CA GLY A 24 2.31 -0.81 -5.05
C GLY A 24 2.31 0.70 -5.34
N ALA A 25 1.58 1.15 -6.36
CA ALA A 25 1.44 2.57 -6.65
C ALA A 25 0.75 3.33 -5.50
N LEU A 26 -0.30 2.76 -4.89
CA LEU A 26 -0.96 3.33 -3.71
C LEU A 26 -0.01 3.50 -2.53
N PHE A 27 0.93 2.57 -2.34
CA PHE A 27 1.94 2.69 -1.29
C PHE A 27 2.87 3.89 -1.50
N VAL A 28 3.17 4.23 -2.75
CA VAL A 28 3.99 5.40 -3.08
C VAL A 28 3.18 6.68 -2.94
N VAL A 29 2.05 6.80 -3.63
CA VAL A 29 1.28 8.05 -3.66
C VAL A 29 0.58 8.34 -2.32
N GLY A 30 0.17 7.29 -1.60
CA GLY A 30 -0.47 7.39 -0.29
C GLY A 30 0.51 7.49 0.87
N SER A 31 1.83 7.39 0.62
CA SER A 31 2.86 7.37 1.67
C SER A 31 2.82 8.57 2.62
N ALA A 32 2.38 9.74 2.15
CA ALA A 32 2.31 10.96 2.95
C ALA A 32 0.97 11.13 3.70
N ILE A 33 0.00 10.24 3.51
CA ILE A 33 -1.32 10.32 4.16
C ILE A 33 -1.21 9.76 5.58
N PRO A 34 -1.49 10.54 6.65
CA PRO A 34 -1.29 10.09 8.02
C PRO A 34 -2.08 8.83 8.38
N LEU A 35 -3.32 8.72 7.90
CA LEU A 35 -4.13 7.51 8.12
C LEU A 35 -3.50 6.28 7.43
N PHE A 36 -2.96 6.44 6.23
CA PHE A 36 -2.30 5.35 5.50
C PHE A 36 -1.00 4.92 6.19
N GLN A 37 -0.24 5.87 6.73
CA GLN A 37 0.94 5.57 7.54
C GLN A 37 0.56 4.76 8.79
N ASN A 38 -0.40 5.24 9.58
CA ASN A 38 -0.79 4.63 10.84
C ASN A 38 -1.45 3.25 10.66
N ASP A 39 -2.34 3.11 9.68
CA ASP A 39 -3.13 1.89 9.53
C ASP A 39 -2.42 0.80 8.72
N ILE A 40 -1.46 1.15 7.88
CA ILE A 40 -0.80 0.23 6.95
C ILE A 40 0.71 0.25 7.13
N LEU A 41 1.38 1.37 6.87
CA LEU A 41 2.85 1.40 6.74
C LEU A 41 3.59 1.11 8.05
N LEU A 42 3.10 1.62 9.19
CA LEU A 42 3.66 1.33 10.51
C LEU A 42 3.49 -0.12 10.97
N LYS A 43 2.60 -0.89 10.33
CA LYS A 43 2.38 -2.30 10.65
C LYS A 43 3.27 -3.25 9.85
N ILE A 44 4.06 -2.73 8.91
CA ILE A 44 4.92 -3.54 8.04
C ILE A 44 6.32 -3.64 8.67
N PRO A 45 6.79 -4.85 9.02
CA PRO A 45 8.14 -5.05 9.55
C PRO A 45 9.20 -4.52 8.57
N GLY A 46 10.19 -3.80 9.09
CA GLY A 46 11.27 -3.19 8.30
C GLY A 46 10.91 -1.86 7.62
N VAL A 47 9.63 -1.58 7.37
CA VAL A 47 9.16 -0.28 6.82
C VAL A 47 8.79 0.70 7.93
N ALA A 48 8.22 0.20 9.03
CA ALA A 48 7.72 1.03 10.12
C ALA A 48 8.74 2.06 10.64
N ALA A 49 10.01 1.67 10.78
CA ALA A 49 11.07 2.52 11.30
C ALA A 49 11.27 3.82 10.49
N TYR A 50 10.95 3.82 9.19
CA TYR A 50 11.03 5.03 8.36
C TYR A 50 9.91 6.04 8.65
N TYR A 51 8.73 5.55 9.06
CA TYR A 51 7.54 6.36 9.28
C TYR A 51 7.29 6.67 10.77
N THR A 52 8.03 6.05 11.69
CA THR A 52 7.95 6.37 13.12
C THR A 52 8.54 7.76 13.37
N ASP A 53 7.71 8.65 13.91
CA ASP A 53 8.19 9.93 14.45
C ASP A 53 8.92 9.69 15.78
N ASN A 54 10.21 9.99 15.80
CA ASN A 54 11.07 9.90 16.98
C ASN A 54 11.37 11.27 17.59
N THR A 55 10.68 12.32 17.14
CA THR A 55 10.82 13.67 17.69
C THR A 55 10.33 13.67 19.14
N PRO A 56 11.11 14.19 20.11
CA PRO A 56 10.69 14.31 21.50
C PRO A 56 9.39 15.10 21.63
N ASP A 57 8.51 14.69 22.56
CA ASP A 57 7.24 15.37 22.78
C ASP A 57 7.42 16.84 23.23
N SER A 58 8.56 17.17 23.88
CA SER A 58 8.89 18.55 24.24
C SER A 58 9.06 19.49 23.04
N ASP A 59 9.40 18.95 21.87
CA ASP A 59 9.74 19.72 20.68
C ASP A 59 8.54 19.81 19.71
N LYS A 60 7.42 19.15 20.06
CA LYS A 60 6.18 19.22 19.28
C LYS A 60 5.43 20.51 19.67
N PRO A 61 5.02 21.33 18.69
CA PRO A 61 4.35 22.60 18.96
C PRO A 61 2.90 22.46 19.47
N PHE A 62 2.37 21.22 19.50
CA PHE A 62 1.03 20.85 19.95
C PHE A 62 1.02 19.41 20.46
#